data_AF-A0A2T7X5R6-F1
#
_entry.id   AF-A0A2T7X5R6-F1
#
_cell.length_a   1.000
_cell.length_b   1.000
_cell.length_c   1.000
_cell.angle_alpha   90.00
_cell.angle_beta   90.00
_cell.angle_gamma   90.00
#
_symmetry.space_group_name_H-M   'P 1'
#
loop_
_entity.id
_entity.type
_entity.pdbx_description
1 polymer ?
#
loop_
_entity_poly.entity_id
_entity_poly.type
_entity_poly.pdbx_seq_one_letter_code
_entity_poly.pdbx_strand_id
1 'polypeptide(L)' 'MAGKFELYTDKSGEYRFRLKAGNGEVVAVSEGYSSKSSALAGIESVRRNAADAEVVEA' A
#
# COMPACT_ATOMS: atom_id res chain seq x y z
N MET A 1 11.19 9.82 10.38
CA MET A 1 9.87 9.25 10.77
C MET A 1 9.55 8.10 9.85
N ALA A 2 9.04 6.99 10.39
CA ALA A 2 8.64 5.83 9.59
C ALA A 2 7.41 6.17 8.72
N GLY A 3 7.33 5.58 7.52
CA GLY A 3 6.15 5.71 6.67
C GLY A 3 4.92 5.03 7.26
N LYS A 4 3.72 5.43 6.84
CA LYS A 4 2.43 4.91 7.32
C LYS A 4 1.56 4.40 6.19
N PHE A 5 1.02 3.20 6.36
CA PHE A 5 -0.05 2.68 5.50
C PHE A 5 -1.41 3.25 5.91
N GLU A 6 -2.17 3.74 4.93
CA GLU A 6 -3.56 4.16 5.08
C GLU A 6 -4.45 3.28 4.19
N LEU A 7 -5.38 2.56 4.81
CA LEU A 7 -6.41 1.80 4.11
C LEU A 7 -7.64 2.70 3.90
N TYR A 8 -8.17 2.73 2.70
CA TYR A 8 -9.36 3.51 2.33
C TYR A 8 -10.20 2.77 1.31
N THR A 9 -11.47 3.17 1.17
CA THR A 9 -12.35 2.71 0.10
C THR A 9 -12.44 3.80 -0.96
N ASP A 10 -12.29 3.42 -2.22
CA ASP A 10 -12.42 4.36 -3.33
C ASP A 10 -13.89 4.64 -3.70
N LYS A 11 -14.10 5.49 -4.72
CA LYS A 11 -15.44 5.86 -5.19
C LYS A 11 -16.20 4.69 -5.85
N SER A 12 -15.48 3.66 -6.27
CA SER A 12 -16.03 2.45 -6.89
C SER A 12 -16.36 1.36 -5.86
N GLY A 13 -16.09 1.61 -4.58
CA GLY A 13 -16.30 0.64 -3.50
C GLY A 13 -15.15 -0.35 -3.32
N GLU A 14 -14.03 -0.18 -4.02
CA GLU A 14 -12.87 -1.04 -3.88
C GLU A 14 -12.02 -0.62 -2.68
N TYR A 15 -11.41 -1.59 -2.01
CA TYR A 15 -10.46 -1.33 -0.93
C TYR A 15 -9.09 -1.07 -1.50
N ARG A 16 -8.45 0.02 -1.11
CA ARG A 16 -7.08 0.37 -1.52
C ARG A 16 -6.27 0.76 -0.30
N PHE A 17 -4.95 0.66 -0.42
CA PHE A 17 -4.05 1.24 0.54
C PHE A 17 -3.04 2.17 -0.13
N ARG A 18 -2.54 3.13 0.63
CA ARG A 18 -1.44 4.00 0.21
C ARG A 18 -0.38 4.08 1.31
N LEU A 19 0.88 4.19 0.90
CA LEU A 19 2.00 4.45 1.80
C LEU A 19 2.32 5.94 1.76
N LYS A 20 2.28 6.59 2.93
CA LYS A 20 2.77 7.95 3.11
C LYS A 20 4.16 7.96 3.72
N ALA A 21 5.05 8.76 3.15
CA ALA A 21 6.35 9.06 3.74
C ALA A 21 6.20 9.93 5.00
N GLY A 22 7.29 10.08 5.76
CA GLY A 22 7.28 10.86 7.02
C GLY A 22 6.94 12.35 6.83
N ASN A 23 7.06 12.86 5.60
CA ASN A 23 6.66 14.21 5.22
C ASN A 23 5.19 14.32 4.74
N GLY A 24 4.44 13.22 4.75
CA GLY A 24 3.03 13.16 4.36
C GLY A 24 2.77 12.89 2.88
N GLU A 25 3.80 12.85 2.04
CA GLU A 25 3.67 12.55 0.61
C GLU A 25 3.30 11.09 0.37
N VAL A 26 2.45 10.85 -0.62
CA VAL A 26 2.09 9.49 -1.03
C VAL A 26 3.16 8.96 -1.95
N VAL A 27 3.83 7.87 -1.54
CA VAL A 27 4.95 7.26 -2.30
C VAL A 27 4.55 5.95 -2.98
N ALA A 28 3.45 5.33 -2.56
CA ALA A 28 2.88 4.15 -3.21
C ALA A 28 1.36 4.09 -3.02
N VAL A 29 0.66 3.56 -4.02
CA VAL A 29 -0.78 3.30 -3.99
C VAL A 29 -1.01 1.89 -4.53
N SER A 30 -1.86 1.11 -3.84
CA SER A 30 -2.22 -0.22 -4.28
C SER A 30 -3.26 -0.22 -5.39
N GLU A 31 -3.40 -1.38 -6.01
CA GLU A 31 -4.57 -1.73 -6.81
C GLU A 31 -5.85 -1.78 -5.95
N GLY A 32 -7.00 -1.85 -6.62
CA GLY A 32 -8.29 -2.08 -5.99
C GLY A 32 -8.45 -3.54 -5.56
N TYR A 33 -8.80 -3.75 -4.30
CA TYR A 33 -9.13 -5.06 -3.75
C TYR A 33 -10.64 -5.18 -3.55
N SER A 34 -11.18 -6.36 -3.81
CA SER A 34 -12.60 -6.68 -3.58
C SER A 34 -12.99 -6.79 -2.10
N SER A 35 -12.02 -6.99 -1.20
CA SER A 35 -12.28 -7.12 0.24
C SER A 35 -11.24 -6.40 1.10
N LYS A 36 -11.68 -5.93 2.27
CA LYS A 36 -10.81 -5.32 3.29
C LYS A 36 -9.69 -6.27 3.72
N SER A 37 -10.00 -7.55 3.87
CA SER A 37 -9.03 -8.57 4.29
C SER A 37 -7.92 -8.75 3.26
N SER A 38 -8.27 -8.75 1.97
CA SER A 38 -7.29 -8.84 0.87
C SER A 38 -6.35 -7.63 0.85
N ALA A 39 -6.90 -6.42 1.07
CA ALA A 39 -6.07 -5.22 1.15
C ALA A 39 -5.13 -5.21 2.37
N LEU A 40 -5.58 -5.71 3.53
CA LEU A 40 -4.74 -5.88 4.72
C LEU A 40 -3.62 -6.91 4.48
N ALA A 41 -3.92 -8.01 3.82
CA ALA A 41 -2.90 -8.99 3.42
C ALA A 41 -1.88 -8.39 2.44
N GLY A 42 -2.34 -7.52 1.52
CA GLY A 42 -1.48 -6.74 0.64
C GLY A 42 -0.52 -5.83 1.41
N ILE A 43 -1.00 -5.10 2.41
CA ILE A 43 -0.15 -4.26 3.29
C ILE A 43 0.91 -5.11 3.99
N GLU A 44 0.54 -6.25 4.56
CA GLU A 44 1.48 -7.15 5.23
C GLU A 44 2.52 -7.72 4.27
N SER A 45 2.11 -8.07 3.05
CA SER A 45 3.03 -8.52 2.01
C SER A 45 4.04 -7.43 1.64
N VAL A 46 3.58 -6.20 1.38
CA VAL A 46 4.48 -5.07 1.06
C VAL A 46 5.41 -4.79 2.23
N ARG A 47 4.91 -4.77 3.47
CA ARG A 47 5.74 -4.53 4.66
C ARG A 47 6.88 -5.54 4.81
N ARG A 48 6.64 -6.81 4.46
CA ARG A 48 7.62 -7.89 4.60
C ARG A 48 8.62 -7.93 3.45
N ASN A 49 8.17 -7.65 2.22
CA ASN A 49 8.98 -7.89 1.03
C ASN A 49 9.64 -6.62 0.48
N ALA A 50 9.05 -5.43 0.68
CA ALA A 50 9.53 -4.21 0.01
C ALA A 50 10.90 -3.75 0.48
N ALA A 51 11.34 -4.11 1.69
CA ALA A 51 12.67 -3.75 2.19
C ALA A 51 13.80 -4.50 1.48
N ASP A 52 13.52 -5.72 1.02
CA ASP A 52 14.49 -6.64 0.40
C ASP A 52 14.32 -6.77 -1.12
N ALA A 53 13.27 -6.17 -1.68
CA ALA A 53 12.95 -6.26 -3.09
C ALA A 53 13.99 -5.53 -3.96
N GLU A 54 14.46 -6.20 -5.01
CA GLU A 54 15.33 -5.60 -6.01
C GLU A 54 14.56 -4.60 -6.88
N VAL A 55 15.17 -3.45 -7.14
CA VAL A 55 14.64 -2.46 -8.08
C VAL A 55 15.08 -2.83 -9.48
N VAL A 56 14.13 -3.23 -10.33
CA VAL A 56 14.36 -3.61 -11.72
C VAL A 56 13.82 -2.53 -12.65
N GLU A 57 14.65 -2.05 -13.57
CA GLU A 57 14.26 -1.13 -14.63
C GLU A 57 13.68 -1.92 -15.82
N ALA A 58 12.55 -1.45 -16.37
CA ALA A 58 11.84 -2.11 -17.47
C ALA A 58 12.30 -1.65 -18.86
#